data_AF-A0A5M4ELR4-F1
#
_entry.id   AF-A0A5M4ELR4-F1
#
_cell.length_a   1.000
_cell.length_b   1.000
_cell.length_c   1.000
_cell.angle_alpha   90.00
_cell.angle_beta   90.00
_cell.angle_gamma   90.00
#
_symmetry.space_group_name_H-M   'P 1'
#
loop_
_entity.id
_entity.type
_entity.pdbx_description
1 polymer ?
#
loop_
_entity_poly.entity_id
_entity_poly.type
_entity_poly.pdbx_seq_one_letter_code
_entity_poly.pdbx_strand_id
1 'polypeptide(L)'
;MINNNLNLYQLNRQISLFLMGWGVSSMILGATLFFFDNQFLRAISIQFLLWGLIDFILGVIPIARNKISQRKKLYKILFINSFLDIIYIIVALGLIFEFIAEGESIIGHGFGVIIQALFLLIFDTYYGFRAYKLPE
;
A
#
# COMPACT_ATOMS: atom_id res chain seq x y z
N MET A 1 12.07 1.63 32.47
CA MET A 1 10.71 1.57 31.91
C MET A 1 10.75 2.17 30.52
N ILE A 2 10.57 1.35 29.48
CA ILE A 2 10.48 1.86 28.10
C ILE A 2 9.15 2.60 27.99
N ASN A 3 9.16 3.85 27.53
CA ASN A 3 7.94 4.65 27.43
C ASN A 3 7.12 4.18 26.22
N ASN A 4 6.05 3.40 26.45
CA ASN A 4 5.21 2.80 25.42
C ASN A 4 4.63 3.84 24.43
N ASN A 5 4.41 5.08 24.90
CA ASN A 5 3.93 6.17 24.05
C ASN A 5 4.98 6.61 23.01
N LEU A 6 6.28 6.61 23.38
CA LEU A 6 7.36 6.92 22.44
C LEU A 6 7.48 5.84 21.38
N ASN A 7 7.33 4.56 21.75
CA ASN A 7 7.37 3.45 20.79
C ASN A 7 6.20 3.51 19.80
N LEU A 8 4.99 3.81 20.28
CA LEU A 8 3.82 3.94 19.41
C LEU A 8 3.93 5.15 18.47
N TYR A 9 4.45 6.27 18.96
CA TYR A 9 4.75 7.44 18.12
C TYR A 9 5.75 7.10 17.02
N GLN A 10 6.87 6.46 17.38
CA GLN A 10 7.88 6.02 16.43
C GLN A 10 7.31 5.05 15.40
N LEU A 11 6.44 4.13 15.81
CA LEU A 11 5.78 3.18 14.90
C LEU A 11 4.87 3.90 13.90
N ASN A 12 4.00 4.80 14.36
CA ASN A 12 3.12 5.59 13.47
C ASN A 12 3.95 6.42 12.48
N ARG A 13 5.05 7.02 12.96
CA ARG A 13 5.94 7.83 12.13
C ARG A 13 6.69 6.98 11.10
N GLN A 14 7.17 5.78 11.48
CA GLN A 14 7.80 4.84 10.55
C GLN A 14 6.83 4.45 9.44
N ILE A 15 5.62 3.99 9.79
CA ILE A 15 4.58 3.62 8.82
C ILE A 15 4.32 4.76 7.84
N SER A 16 4.15 5.97 8.37
CA SER A 16 3.87 7.16 7.57
C SER A 16 4.99 7.48 6.58
N LEU A 17 6.25 7.44 7.03
CA LEU A 17 7.41 7.71 6.17
C LEU A 17 7.61 6.64 5.09
N PHE A 18 7.37 5.37 5.43
CA PHE A 18 7.42 4.30 4.44
C PHE A 18 6.33 4.42 3.38
N LEU A 19 5.08 4.72 3.77
CA LEU A 19 3.98 4.94 2.82
C LEU A 19 4.26 6.15 1.92
N MET A 20 4.82 7.24 2.46
CA MET A 20 5.25 8.38 1.64
C MET A 20 6.36 7.99 0.65
N GLY A 21 7.39 7.29 1.11
CA GLY A 21 8.51 6.88 0.27
C GLY A 21 8.09 5.91 -0.83
N TRP A 22 7.26 4.92 -0.48
CA TRP A 22 6.67 3.98 -1.43
C TRP A 22 5.77 4.72 -2.42
N GLY A 23 4.88 5.58 -1.94
CA GLY A 23 3.97 6.35 -2.79
C GLY A 23 4.71 7.23 -3.81
N VAL A 24 5.73 7.98 -3.38
CA VAL A 24 6.56 8.78 -4.27
C VAL A 24 7.30 7.92 -5.29
N SER A 25 7.91 6.81 -4.85
CA SER A 25 8.62 5.90 -5.76
C SER A 25 7.68 5.28 -6.79
N SER A 26 6.49 4.87 -6.36
CA SER A 26 5.44 4.33 -7.23
C SER A 26 4.97 5.38 -8.25
N MET A 27 4.76 6.62 -7.83
CA MET A 27 4.38 7.69 -8.76
C MET A 27 5.48 8.00 -9.78
N ILE A 28 6.76 8.03 -9.38
CA ILE A 28 7.88 8.24 -10.31
C ILE A 28 7.96 7.10 -11.33
N LEU A 29 7.85 5.85 -10.87
CA LEU A 29 7.88 4.70 -11.75
C LEU A 29 6.66 4.70 -12.68
N GLY A 30 5.46 4.97 -12.17
CA GLY A 30 4.24 5.10 -12.96
C GLY A 30 4.35 6.20 -14.01
N ALA A 31 4.83 7.40 -13.65
CA ALA A 31 5.05 8.49 -14.59
C ALA A 31 6.05 8.09 -15.70
N THR A 32 7.10 7.34 -15.34
CA THR A 32 8.10 6.84 -16.30
C THR A 32 7.48 5.81 -17.25
N LEU A 33 6.71 4.86 -16.72
CA LEU A 33 6.05 3.81 -17.50
C LEU A 33 4.96 4.34 -18.43
N PHE A 34 4.35 5.48 -18.10
CA PHE A 34 3.29 6.09 -18.90
C PHE A 34 3.76 6.52 -20.29
N PHE A 35 5.04 6.90 -20.45
CA PHE A 35 5.60 7.38 -21.72
C PHE A 35 5.87 6.28 -22.75
N PHE A 36 5.73 5.01 -22.38
CA PHE A 36 5.86 3.92 -23.35
C PHE A 36 4.54 3.75 -24.12
N ASP A 37 4.64 3.55 -25.44
CA ASP A 37 3.49 3.24 -26.32
C ASP A 37 3.16 1.74 -26.29
N ASN A 38 2.80 1.27 -25.10
CA ASN A 38 2.38 -0.11 -24.86
C ASN A 38 1.18 -0.11 -23.90
N GLN A 39 0.10 -0.80 -24.29
CA GLN A 39 -1.16 -0.80 -23.53
C GLN A 39 -1.00 -1.46 -22.15
N PHE A 40 -0.25 -2.56 -22.08
CA PHE A 40 0.09 -3.24 -20.83
C PHE A 40 0.87 -2.34 -19.87
N LEU A 41 1.95 -1.68 -20.35
CA LEU A 41 2.73 -0.74 -19.53
C LEU A 41 1.92 0.47 -19.10
N ARG A 42 1.05 0.98 -19.98
CA ARG A 42 0.15 2.09 -19.65
C ARG A 42 -0.84 1.69 -18.55
N ALA A 43 -1.39 0.49 -18.58
CA ALA A 43 -2.26 -0.01 -17.53
C ALA A 43 -1.54 -0.18 -16.18
N ILE A 44 -0.29 -0.68 -16.18
CA ILE A 44 0.56 -0.72 -14.97
C ILE A 44 0.82 0.69 -14.46
N SER A 45 1.16 1.62 -15.35
CA SER A 45 1.48 3.01 -14.99
C SER A 45 0.33 3.69 -14.23
N ILE A 46 -0.91 3.47 -14.68
CA ILE A 46 -2.11 4.00 -14.04
C ILE A 46 -2.25 3.46 -12.62
N GLN A 47 -2.04 2.15 -12.42
CA GLN A 47 -2.12 1.55 -11.08
C GLN A 47 -1.03 2.11 -10.15
N PHE A 48 0.20 2.28 -10.64
CA PHE A 48 1.30 2.85 -9.87
C PHE A 48 1.07 4.32 -9.49
N LEU A 49 0.50 5.11 -10.41
CA LEU A 49 0.16 6.50 -10.15
C LEU A 49 -0.98 6.63 -9.14
N LEU A 50 -2.07 5.89 -9.32
CA LEU A 50 -3.25 5.98 -8.45
C LEU A 50 -2.96 5.48 -7.03
N TRP A 51 -2.43 4.27 -6.90
CA TRP A 51 -2.09 3.72 -5.58
C TRP A 51 -0.94 4.49 -4.93
N GLY A 52 0.08 4.89 -5.71
CA GLY A 52 1.17 5.70 -5.19
C GLY A 52 0.70 7.05 -4.62
N LEU A 53 -0.28 7.68 -5.25
CA LEU A 53 -0.91 8.90 -4.73
C LEU A 53 -1.68 8.63 -3.43
N ILE A 54 -2.46 7.54 -3.38
CA ILE A 54 -3.21 7.15 -2.18
C ILE A 54 -2.26 6.90 -1.01
N ASP A 55 -1.20 6.12 -1.21
CA ASP A 55 -0.22 5.80 -0.16
C ASP A 55 0.52 7.04 0.33
N PHE A 56 0.89 7.94 -0.58
CA PHE A 56 1.51 9.20 -0.23
C PHE A 56 0.58 10.04 0.67
N ILE A 57 -0.70 10.16 0.30
CA ILE A 57 -1.69 10.89 1.11
C ILE A 57 -1.88 10.23 2.47
N LEU A 58 -1.96 8.89 2.53
CA LEU A 58 -2.10 8.14 3.77
C LEU A 58 -0.90 8.31 4.70
N GLY A 59 0.31 8.48 4.16
CA GLY A 59 1.50 8.79 4.95
C GLY A 59 1.60 10.26 5.38
N VAL A 60 1.16 11.22 4.55
CA VAL A 60 1.22 12.65 4.88
C VAL A 60 0.21 13.03 5.98
N ILE A 61 -1.02 12.53 5.92
CA ILE A 61 -2.11 12.95 6.83
C ILE A 61 -1.74 12.79 8.33
N PRO A 62 -1.23 11.63 8.80
CA PRO A 62 -0.88 11.45 10.21
C PRO A 62 0.23 12.38 10.68
N ILE A 63 1.25 12.62 9.83
CA ILE A 63 2.37 13.52 10.12
C ILE A 63 1.87 14.96 10.19
N ALA A 64 1.14 15.43 9.18
CA ALA A 64 0.63 16.80 9.11
C ALA A 64 -0.31 17.14 10.27
N ARG A 65 -1.11 16.17 10.74
CA ARG A 65 -2.03 16.35 11.85
C ARG A 65 -1.40 16.08 13.23
N ASN A 66 -0.11 15.70 13.29
CA ASN A 66 0.56 15.22 14.51
C ASN A 66 -0.30 14.21 15.31
N LYS A 67 -1.06 13.37 14.60
CA LYS A 67 -2.08 12.52 15.21
C LYS A 67 -1.53 11.11 15.39
N ILE A 68 -1.41 10.69 16.64
CA ILE A 68 -1.03 9.32 16.99
C ILE A 68 -2.29 8.47 17.01
N SER A 69 -2.34 7.44 16.19
CA SER A 69 -3.41 6.44 16.28
C SER A 69 -3.22 5.61 17.54
N GLN A 70 -4.30 5.41 18.31
CA GLN A 70 -4.31 4.47 19.42
C GLN A 70 -3.88 3.09 18.94
N ARG A 71 -3.08 2.38 19.74
CA ARG A 71 -2.53 1.05 19.40
C ARG A 71 -3.59 0.08 18.84
N LYS A 72 -4.71 -0.10 19.56
CA LYS A 72 -5.81 -1.02 19.15
C LYS A 72 -6.42 -0.61 17.81
N LYS A 73 -6.58 0.69 17.58
CA LYS A 73 -7.10 1.23 16.32
C LYS A 73 -6.11 1.01 15.17
N LEU A 74 -4.82 1.29 15.40
CA LEU A 74 -3.76 1.08 14.42
C LEU A 74 -3.68 -0.39 13.99
N TYR A 75 -3.62 -1.31 14.97
CA TYR A 75 -3.63 -2.75 14.71
C TYR A 75 -4.85 -3.16 13.87
N LYS A 76 -6.05 -2.72 14.26
CA LYS A 76 -7.29 -3.07 13.56
C LYS A 76 -7.29 -2.59 12.10
N ILE A 77 -6.80 -1.38 11.83
CA ILE A 77 -6.70 -0.84 10.47
C ILE A 77 -5.75 -1.68 9.62
N LEU A 78 -4.53 -1.93 10.11
CA LEU A 78 -3.52 -2.69 9.37
C LEU A 78 -3.97 -4.14 9.12
N PHE A 79 -4.63 -4.76 10.10
CA PHE A 79 -5.17 -6.11 9.94
C PHE A 79 -6.27 -6.18 8.87
N ILE A 80 -7.18 -5.20 8.85
CA ILE A 80 -8.24 -5.12 7.83
C ILE A 80 -7.64 -4.89 6.44
N ASN A 81 -6.66 -3.98 6.32
CA ASN A 81 -6.01 -3.72 5.04
C ASN A 81 -5.26 -4.95 4.53
N SER A 82 -4.51 -5.64 5.39
CA SER A 82 -3.84 -6.90 5.02
C SER A 82 -4.83 -7.95 4.48
N PHE A 83 -6.04 -8.04 5.04
CA PHE A 83 -7.08 -8.92 4.49
C PHE A 83 -7.60 -8.41 3.14
N LEU A 84 -7.75 -7.10 2.97
CA LEU A 84 -8.16 -6.48 1.72
C LEU A 84 -7.12 -6.70 0.60
N ASP A 85 -5.83 -6.68 0.92
CA ASP A 85 -4.76 -6.97 -0.04
C ASP A 85 -4.84 -8.40 -0.59
N ILE A 86 -5.23 -9.37 0.24
CA ILE A 86 -5.48 -10.74 -0.23
C ILE A 86 -6.62 -10.75 -1.26
N ILE A 87 -7.70 -10.01 -1.02
CA ILE A 87 -8.80 -9.87 -1.97
C ILE A 87 -8.30 -9.21 -3.27
N TYR A 88 -7.51 -8.14 -3.17
CA TYR A 88 -6.94 -7.47 -4.34
C TYR A 88 -6.04 -8.40 -5.15
N ILE A 89 -5.23 -9.24 -4.51
CA ILE A 89 -4.41 -10.25 -5.19
C ILE A 89 -5.29 -11.24 -5.94
N ILE A 90 -6.36 -11.75 -5.31
CA ILE A 90 -7.28 -12.71 -5.97
C ILE A 90 -7.91 -12.06 -7.21
N VAL A 91 -8.40 -10.83 -7.10
CA VAL A 91 -8.97 -10.09 -8.24
C VAL A 91 -7.91 -9.86 -9.32
N ALA A 92 -6.70 -9.45 -8.93
CA ALA A 92 -5.60 -9.23 -9.86
C ALA A 92 -5.22 -10.50 -10.62
N LEU A 93 -5.18 -11.66 -9.96
CA LEU A 93 -4.96 -12.94 -10.61
C LEU A 93 -6.08 -13.25 -11.61
N GLY A 94 -7.34 -12.96 -11.27
CA GLY A 94 -8.46 -13.07 -12.20
C GLY A 94 -8.34 -12.17 -13.44
N LEU A 95 -7.71 -11.00 -13.31
CA LEU A 95 -7.39 -10.11 -14.43
C LEU A 95 -6.19 -10.62 -15.26
N ILE A 96 -5.14 -11.11 -14.60
CA ILE A 96 -3.92 -11.61 -15.27
C ILE A 96 -4.21 -12.87 -16.09
N PHE A 97 -5.02 -13.79 -15.55
CA PHE A 97 -5.42 -15.01 -16.24
C PHE A 97 -6.68 -14.83 -17.10
N GLU A 98 -7.11 -13.59 -17.30
CA GLU A 98 -8.23 -13.20 -18.17
C GLU A 98 -9.57 -13.89 -17.85
N PHE A 99 -9.77 -14.37 -16.61
CA PHE A 99 -11.02 -14.99 -16.18
C PHE A 99 -12.18 -13.99 -16.06
N ILE A 100 -11.87 -12.70 -15.97
CA ILE A 100 -12.83 -11.60 -15.80
C ILE A 100 -13.03 -10.83 -17.12
N ALA A 101 -11.93 -10.53 -17.82
CA ALA A 101 -11.91 -9.80 -19.08
C ALA A 101 -10.58 -10.06 -19.82
N GLU A 102 -10.59 -9.86 -21.13
CA GLU A 102 -9.44 -10.12 -22.02
C GLU A 102 -8.74 -8.81 -22.44
N GLY A 103 -7.45 -8.91 -22.75
CA GLY A 103 -6.66 -7.86 -23.39
C GLY A 103 -5.44 -7.40 -22.60
N GLU A 104 -4.42 -6.91 -23.31
CA GLU A 104 -3.13 -6.50 -22.73
C GLU A 104 -3.28 -5.45 -21.61
N SER A 105 -4.22 -4.52 -21.76
CA SER A 105 -4.52 -3.52 -20.73
C SER A 105 -5.11 -4.15 -19.46
N ILE A 106 -5.94 -5.19 -19.58
CA ILE A 106 -6.54 -5.88 -18.44
C ILE A 106 -5.46 -6.61 -17.65
N ILE A 107 -4.61 -7.36 -18.35
CA ILE A 107 -3.47 -8.05 -17.76
C ILE A 107 -2.54 -7.04 -17.08
N GLY A 108 -2.25 -5.90 -17.73
CA GLY A 108 -1.43 -4.83 -17.18
C GLY A 108 -2.00 -4.23 -15.89
N HIS A 109 -3.32 -4.03 -15.80
CA HIS A 109 -3.95 -3.62 -14.55
C HIS A 109 -3.78 -4.67 -13.45
N GLY A 110 -3.94 -5.95 -13.79
CA GLY A 110 -3.69 -7.06 -12.87
C GLY A 110 -2.26 -7.04 -12.31
N PHE A 111 -1.25 -6.88 -13.16
CA PHE A 111 0.15 -6.74 -12.72
C PHE A 111 0.39 -5.49 -11.88
N GLY A 112 -0.23 -4.36 -12.24
CA GLY A 112 -0.16 -3.14 -11.44
C GLY A 112 -0.69 -3.35 -10.02
N VAL A 113 -1.87 -3.97 -9.90
CA VAL A 113 -2.51 -4.27 -8.60
C VAL A 113 -1.71 -5.30 -7.81
N ILE A 114 -1.24 -6.38 -8.43
CA ILE A 114 -0.54 -7.46 -7.72
C ILE A 114 0.76 -6.96 -7.08
N ILE A 115 1.52 -6.10 -7.77
CA ILE A 115 2.78 -5.57 -7.23
C ILE A 115 2.51 -4.68 -6.01
N GLN A 116 1.52 -3.79 -6.12
CA GLN A 116 1.15 -2.89 -5.01
C GLN A 116 0.58 -3.70 -3.82
N ALA A 117 -0.35 -4.61 -4.08
CA ALA A 117 -1.00 -5.43 -3.04
C ALA A 117 -0.02 -6.37 -2.34
N LEU A 118 0.94 -6.98 -3.05
CA LEU A 118 1.96 -7.83 -2.41
C LEU A 118 2.85 -7.04 -1.45
N PHE A 119 3.28 -5.84 -1.86
CA PHE A 119 4.04 -4.96 -0.98
C PHE A 119 3.22 -4.57 0.25
N LEU A 120 2.00 -4.07 0.04
CA LEU A 120 1.11 -3.62 1.11
C LEU A 120 0.72 -4.75 2.06
N LEU A 121 0.49 -5.96 1.55
CA LEU A 121 0.21 -7.13 2.38
C LEU A 121 1.34 -7.42 3.36
N ILE A 122 2.59 -7.43 2.87
CA ILE A 122 3.77 -7.65 3.72
C ILE A 122 3.89 -6.51 4.73
N PHE A 123 3.75 -5.28 4.25
CA PHE A 123 3.86 -4.06 5.05
C PHE A 123 2.83 -4.05 6.19
N ASP A 124 1.55 -4.19 5.88
CA ASP A 124 0.45 -4.12 6.84
C ASP A 124 0.48 -5.29 7.81
N THR A 125 0.81 -6.50 7.35
CA THR A 125 1.01 -7.66 8.24
C THR A 125 2.15 -7.41 9.23
N TYR A 126 3.30 -6.95 8.74
CA TYR A 126 4.48 -6.69 9.57
C TYR A 126 4.21 -5.60 10.61
N TYR A 127 3.68 -4.46 10.18
CA TYR A 127 3.39 -3.34 11.08
C TYR A 127 2.21 -3.62 12.01
N GLY A 128 1.20 -4.37 11.54
CA GLY A 128 0.09 -4.84 12.35
C GLY A 128 0.58 -5.72 13.50
N PHE A 129 1.46 -6.67 13.22
CA PHE A 129 2.06 -7.51 14.24
C PHE A 129 2.93 -6.73 15.24
N ARG A 130 3.69 -5.73 14.77
CA ARG A 130 4.43 -4.81 15.67
C ARG A 130 3.49 -4.01 16.56
N ALA A 131 2.39 -3.48 16.03
CA ALA A 131 1.38 -2.78 16.82
C ALA A 131 0.73 -3.71 17.86
N TYR A 132 0.45 -4.96 17.49
CA TYR A 132 -0.08 -5.97 18.41
C TYR A 132 0.89 -6.32 19.54
N LYS A 133 2.20 -6.35 19.30
CA LYS A 133 3.21 -6.69 20.33
C LYS A 133 3.54 -5.57 21.31
N LEU A 134 3.17 -4.32 21.04
CA LEU A 134 3.43 -3.21 21.96
C LEU A 134 2.68 -3.45 23.30
N PRO A 135 3.33 -3.36 24.46
CA PRO A 135 2.64 -3.43 25.74
C PRO A 135 1.71 -2.22 25.91
N GLU A 136 0.61 -2.40 26.67
CA GLU A 136 -0.29 -1.29 27.03
C GLU A 136 0.42 -0.25 27.91
#